data_AF-A0A8T7DJM2-F1
#
_entry.id   AF-A0A8T7DJM2-F1
#
_cell.length_a   1.000
_cell.length_b   1.000
_cell.length_c   1.000
_cell.angle_alpha   90.00
_cell.angle_beta   90.00
_cell.angle_gamma   90.00
#
_symmetry.space_group_name_H-M   'P 1'
#
loop_
_entity.id
_entity.type
_entity.pdbx_description
1 polymer ?
#
loop_
_entity_poly.entity_id
_entity_poly.type
_entity_poly.pdbx_seq_one_letter_code
_entity_poly.pdbx_strand_id
1 'polypeptide(L)'
;MSYDALTFSAVVITVVITVVIILVSRSNANNERKMRLLAKHLTMLESNEEALQLCKEIHEKYPDLCVGLDYTFSESKDGVKIDQWKSHLPKP
;
A
#
# COMPACT_ATOMS: atom_id res chain seq x y z
N MET A 1 19.70 -48.01 9.26
CA MET A 1 19.44 -46.95 8.26
C MET A 1 20.06 -45.66 8.76
N SER A 2 21.29 -45.38 8.36
CA SER A 2 21.94 -44.09 8.63
C SER A 2 21.36 -43.09 7.63
N TYR A 3 20.46 -42.22 8.09
CA TYR A 3 20.13 -41.04 7.30
C TYR A 3 21.40 -40.19 7.21
N ASP A 4 22.02 -40.17 6.03
CA ASP A 4 23.23 -39.38 5.79
C ASP A 4 22.92 -37.91 6.10
N ALA A 5 23.84 -37.24 6.80
CA ALA A 5 23.69 -35.84 7.21
C ALA A 5 23.32 -34.90 6.03
N LEU A 6 23.72 -35.28 4.81
CA LEU A 6 23.34 -34.63 3.56
C LEU A 6 21.82 -34.62 3.34
N THR A 7 21.13 -35.73 3.57
CA THR A 7 19.68 -35.82 3.39
C THR A 7 18.93 -34.95 4.40
N PHE A 8 19.39 -34.91 5.65
CA PHE A 8 18.81 -34.05 6.67
C PHE A 8 19.02 -32.56 6.33
N SER A 9 20.23 -32.18 5.91
CA SER A 9 20.53 -30.80 5.51
C SER A 9 19.70 -30.34 4.31
N ALA A 10 19.50 -31.20 3.32
CA ALA A 10 18.69 -30.90 2.14
C ALA A 10 17.23 -30.64 2.49
N VAL A 11 16.64 -31.45 3.39
CA VAL A 11 15.27 -31.23 3.87
C VAL A 11 15.14 -29.89 4.57
N VAL A 12 16.07 -29.55 5.46
CA VAL A 12 16.06 -28.26 6.19
C VAL A 12 16.16 -27.07 5.22
N ILE A 13 17.09 -27.11 4.27
CA ILE A 13 17.24 -26.06 3.27
C ILE A 13 15.95 -25.89 2.45
N THR A 14 15.34 -26.98 2.04
CA THR A 14 14.10 -26.96 1.25
C THR A 14 12.94 -26.35 2.06
N VAL A 15 12.82 -26.66 3.35
CA VAL A 15 11.82 -26.05 4.23
C VAL A 15 12.06 -24.55 4.37
N VAL A 16 13.30 -24.13 4.59
CA VAL A 16 13.65 -22.69 4.73
C VAL A 16 13.32 -21.92 3.45
N ILE A 17 13.71 -22.45 2.28
CA ILE A 17 13.39 -21.83 0.98
C ILE A 17 11.87 -21.71 0.81
N THR A 18 11.12 -22.76 1.14
CA THR A 18 9.65 -22.76 1.03
C THR A 18 9.03 -21.67 1.91
N VAL A 19 9.50 -21.53 3.16
CA VAL A 19 9.02 -20.48 4.07
C VAL A 19 9.33 -19.08 3.51
N VAL A 20 10.55 -18.88 2.99
CA VAL A 20 10.95 -17.59 2.39
C VAL A 20 10.07 -17.25 1.19
N ILE A 21 9.80 -18.22 0.29
CA ILE A 21 8.92 -18.01 -0.88
C ILE A 21 7.51 -17.61 -0.44
N ILE A 22 6.96 -18.26 0.58
CA ILE A 22 5.62 -17.94 1.11
C ILE A 22 5.59 -16.52 1.69
N LEU A 23 6.62 -16.13 2.46
CA LEU A 23 6.72 -14.80 3.05
C LEU A 23 6.83 -13.71 1.97
N VAL A 24 7.70 -13.92 0.97
CA VAL A 24 7.86 -12.98 -0.16
C VAL A 24 6.57 -12.87 -0.97
N SER A 25 5.90 -13.99 -1.26
CA SER A 25 4.64 -13.99 -2.01
C SER A 25 3.54 -13.24 -1.27
N ARG A 26 3.41 -13.43 0.05
CA ARG A 26 2.46 -12.68 0.89
C ARG A 26 2.77 -11.20 0.93
N SER A 27 4.04 -10.83 1.08
CA SER A 27 4.49 -9.44 1.08
C SER A 27 4.17 -8.76 -0.26
N ASN A 28 4.47 -9.45 -1.37
CA ASN A 28 4.24 -8.92 -2.71
C ASN A 28 2.75 -8.70 -2.99
N ALA A 29 1.88 -9.65 -2.62
CA ALA A 29 0.44 -9.49 -2.79
C ALA A 29 -0.13 -8.29 -1.98
N ASN A 30 0.44 -8.01 -0.81
CA ASN A 30 0.02 -6.87 0.00
C ASN A 30 0.50 -5.53 -0.60
N ASN A 31 1.75 -5.49 -1.07
CA ASN A 31 2.30 -4.32 -1.76
C ASN A 31 1.57 -4.02 -3.07
N GLU A 32 1.21 -5.06 -3.84
CA GLU A 32 0.47 -4.89 -5.09
C GLU A 32 -0.91 -4.25 -4.86
N ARG A 33 -1.62 -4.66 -3.79
CA ARG A 33 -2.89 -4.02 -3.41
C ARG A 33 -2.71 -2.54 -3.06
N LYS A 34 -1.67 -2.20 -2.29
CA LYS A 34 -1.36 -0.81 -1.93
C LYS A 34 -0.98 0.02 -3.17
N MET A 35 -0.16 -0.54 -4.06
CA MET A 35 0.24 0.09 -5.33
C MET A 35 -0.97 0.36 -6.23
N ARG A 36 -1.93 -0.58 -6.33
CA ARG A 36 -3.15 -0.37 -7.11
C ARG A 36 -4.03 0.74 -6.54
N LEU A 37 -4.17 0.81 -5.21
CA LEU A 37 -4.92 1.88 -4.55
C LEU A 37 -4.26 3.25 -4.78
N LEU A 38 -2.94 3.33 -4.63
CA LEU A 38 -2.16 4.54 -4.93
C LEU A 38 -2.32 4.96 -6.38
N ALA A 39 -2.13 4.04 -7.33
CA ALA A 39 -2.27 4.31 -8.76
C ALA A 39 -3.68 4.85 -9.08
N LYS A 40 -4.73 4.26 -8.51
CA LYS A 40 -6.12 4.73 -8.69
C LYS A 40 -6.30 6.17 -8.19
N HIS A 41 -5.75 6.50 -7.03
CA HIS A 41 -5.86 7.86 -6.49
C HIS A 41 -5.00 8.87 -7.26
N LEU A 42 -3.83 8.46 -7.75
CA LEU A 42 -3.01 9.31 -8.62
C LEU A 42 -3.71 9.61 -9.95
N THR A 43 -4.32 8.61 -10.58
CA THR A 43 -5.10 8.84 -11.81
C THR A 43 -6.30 9.76 -11.57
N MET A 44 -6.95 9.65 -10.40
CA MET A 44 -8.05 10.53 -10.03
C MET A 44 -7.58 11.97 -9.85
N LEU A 45 -6.43 12.18 -9.21
CA LEU A 45 -5.83 13.50 -9.02
C LEU A 45 -5.39 14.15 -10.34
N GLU A 46 -4.85 13.36 -11.26
CA GLU A 46 -4.42 13.85 -12.57
C GLU A 46 -5.64 14.28 -13.42
N SER A 47 -6.75 13.55 -13.32
CA SER A 47 -7.97 13.86 -14.10
C SER A 47 -8.88 14.92 -13.49
N ASN A 48 -8.71 15.27 -12.21
CA ASN A 48 -9.62 16.14 -11.48
C ASN A 48 -8.85 17.28 -10.77
N GLU A 49 -8.95 18.48 -11.35
CA GLU A 49 -8.22 19.67 -10.90
C GLU A 49 -8.65 20.12 -9.49
N GLU A 50 -9.92 19.89 -9.09
CA GLU A 50 -10.40 20.15 -7.73
C GLU A 50 -9.75 19.20 -6.72
N ALA A 51 -9.61 17.91 -7.07
CA ALA A 51 -8.90 16.94 -6.24
C ALA A 51 -7.44 17.35 -6.05
N LEU A 52 -6.79 17.84 -7.12
CA LEU A 52 -5.41 18.30 -7.09
C LEU A 52 -5.24 19.51 -6.16
N GLN A 53 -6.16 20.48 -6.22
CA GLN A 53 -6.12 21.66 -5.35
C GLN A 53 -6.30 21.28 -3.88
N LEU A 54 -7.31 20.45 -3.55
CA LEU A 54 -7.50 19.92 -2.19
C LEU A 54 -6.27 19.15 -1.71
N CYS A 55 -5.65 18.35 -2.56
CA CYS A 55 -4.42 17.64 -2.23
C CYS A 55 -3.27 18.60 -1.90
N LYS A 56 -3.12 19.70 -2.65
CA LYS A 56 -2.11 20.73 -2.37
C LYS A 56 -2.36 21.43 -1.04
N GLU A 57 -3.60 21.82 -0.74
CA GLU A 57 -3.95 22.45 0.53
C GLU A 57 -3.65 21.55 1.73
N ILE A 58 -3.96 20.25 1.61
CA ILE A 58 -3.63 19.26 2.65
C ILE A 58 -2.13 19.09 2.77
N HIS A 59 -1.40 19.04 1.66
CA HIS A 59 0.06 18.86 1.65
C HIS A 59 0.80 20.10 2.20
N GLU A 60 0.29 21.31 1.99
CA GLU A 60 0.84 22.53 2.60
C GLU A 60 0.71 22.51 4.13
N LYS A 61 -0.42 22.02 4.65
CA LYS A 61 -0.64 21.90 6.11
C LYS A 61 0.11 20.70 6.70
N TYR A 62 0.17 19.60 5.95
CA TYR A 62 0.69 18.32 6.39
C TYR A 62 1.53 17.67 5.26
N PRO A 63 2.81 18.09 5.13
CA PRO A 63 3.68 17.63 4.05
C PRO A 63 3.96 16.12 4.11
N ASP A 64 3.84 15.51 5.29
CA ASP A 64 4.11 14.10 5.50
C ASP A 64 2.95 13.19 5.08
N LEU A 65 1.75 13.73 4.81
CA LEU A 65 0.57 12.93 4.48
C LEU A 65 0.50 12.60 2.99
N CYS A 66 0.34 11.32 2.70
CA CYS A 66 0.20 10.80 1.35
C CYS A 66 -1.25 10.44 1.01
N VAL A 67 -1.73 10.94 -0.12
CA VAL A 67 -2.99 10.52 -0.71
C VAL A 67 -2.96 9.04 -1.12
N GLY A 68 -4.04 8.30 -0.87
CA GLY A 68 -4.16 6.85 -1.09
C GLY A 68 -3.57 5.99 0.03
N LEU A 69 -2.83 6.57 0.97
CA LEU A 69 -2.27 5.91 2.16
C LEU A 69 -2.91 6.46 3.43
N ASP A 70 -2.68 7.74 3.71
CA ASP A 70 -3.10 8.42 4.93
C ASP A 70 -4.49 9.05 4.79
N TYR A 71 -4.90 9.37 3.58
CA TYR A 71 -6.26 9.83 3.28
C TYR A 71 -6.66 9.46 1.85
N THR A 72 -7.95 9.34 1.58
CA THR A 72 -8.48 9.00 0.26
C THR A 72 -9.52 10.01 -0.18
N PHE A 73 -9.57 10.27 -1.49
CA PHE A 73 -10.61 11.08 -2.11
C PHE A 73 -11.70 10.18 -2.71
N SER A 74 -12.95 10.63 -2.63
CA SER A 74 -14.05 10.08 -3.41
C SER A 74 -14.72 11.20 -4.19
N GLU A 75 -15.06 10.89 -5.43
CA GLU A 75 -15.87 11.74 -6.27
C GLU A 75 -17.34 11.57 -5.88
N SER A 76 -18.04 12.67 -5.68
CA SER A 76 -19.48 12.69 -5.41
C SER A 76 -20.17 13.61 -6.41
N LYS A 77 -21.51 13.61 -6.43
CA LYS A 77 -22.26 14.49 -7.36
C LYS A 77 -22.00 15.98 -7.14
N ASP A 78 -21.54 16.35 -5.95
CA ASP A 78 -21.23 17.73 -5.55
C ASP A 78 -19.73 18.07 -5.64
N GLY A 79 -18.91 17.21 -6.26
CA GLY A 79 -17.46 17.39 -6.36
C GLY A 79 -16.64 16.39 -5.53
N VAL A 80 -15.36 16.68 -5.35
CA VAL A 80 -14.40 15.79 -4.67
C VAL A 80 -14.41 16.01 -3.17
N LYS A 81 -14.53 14.93 -2.40
CA LYS A 81 -14.54 14.97 -0.92
C LYS A 81 -13.53 13.97 -0.35
N ILE A 82 -13.01 14.27 0.85
CA ILE A 82 -12.17 13.34 1.61
C ILE A 82 -13.06 12.24 2.19
N ASP A 83 -12.92 11.03 1.66
CA ASP A 83 -13.68 9.84 2.04
C ASP A 83 -13.14 9.22 3.33
N GLN A 84 -11.86 8.83 3.35
CA GLN A 84 -11.21 8.28 4.54
C GLN A 84 -10.06 9.17 5.00
N TRP A 85 -9.94 9.31 6.31
CA TRP A 85 -8.81 9.95 6.98
C TRP A 85 -8.22 8.98 7.99
N LYS A 86 -7.03 8.47 7.70
CA LYS A 86 -6.29 7.47 8.49
C LYS A 86 -5.10 8.08 9.23
N SER A 87 -4.89 9.38 9.11
CA SER A 87 -3.87 10.10 9.86
C SER A 87 -4.32 10.34 11.31
N HIS A 88 -3.34 10.41 12.21
CA HIS A 88 -3.50 10.82 13.61
C HIS A 88 -3.70 12.34 13.76
N LEU A 89 -3.48 13.10 12.69
CA LEU A 89 -3.63 14.55 12.63
C LEU A 89 -5.11 14.94 12.44
N PRO A 90 -5.53 16.15 12.86
CA PRO A 90 -6.93 16.56 12.71
C PRO A 90 -7.30 16.76 11.24
N LYS A 91 -8.51 16.32 10.88
CA LYS A 91 -9.05 16.46 9.52
C LYS A 91 -9.25 17.95 9.21
N PRO A 92 -8.71 18.45 8.07
CA PRO A 92 -8.86 19.84 7.65
C PRO A 92 -10.27 20.16 7.13
#